data_AF-A0A368DRT0-F1
#
_entry.id   AF-A0A368DRT0-F1
#
_cell.length_a   1.000
_cell.length_b   1.000
_cell.length_c   1.000
_cell.angle_alpha   90.00
_cell.angle_beta   90.00
_cell.angle_gamma   90.00
#
_symmetry.space_group_name_H-M   'P 1'
#
loop_
_entity.id
_entity.type
_entity.pdbx_description
1 polymer ?
#
loop_
_entity_poly.entity_id
_entity_poly.type
_entity_poly.pdbx_seq_one_letter_code
_entity_poly.pdbx_strand_id
1 'polypeptide(L)'
;MKYFYLLTVVSLLQSCVVYYNTDEIRNSMNNNIAQIEGNYSIAKADFTEKNELYNGLKSNVLDINDGSFKLLSEKKNSFDDAYQNLLDKKEAMNKTKNQFDHLIEGKNEIKSNEKEWGELKEIKSTMKTYAKEMNELGNSYATSSNNLSDAINNSQYKQIKKIEFNRQIRTNTKELNESIADITNQISSYKDKLEIANDNRQMIDSTYQVKMGLLKNISTELTKIQSSVKRITAFESSFQLKNKKMDKVWIGENTKSNELMIKIEYSITDINNGISKIQAISANLNEADQE
;
A
#
# COMPACT_ATOMS: atom_id res chain seq x y z
N MET A 1 19.62 -14.10 91.13
CA MET A 1 19.26 -14.66 89.80
C MET A 1 17.95 -14.06 89.25
N LYS A 2 17.80 -12.73 89.16
CA LYS A 2 16.61 -12.10 88.52
C LYS A 2 16.96 -11.19 87.33
N TYR A 3 18.22 -10.81 87.17
CA TYR A 3 18.69 -10.02 86.02
C TYR A 3 19.14 -10.87 84.82
N PHE A 4 19.26 -12.19 84.98
CA PHE A 4 19.70 -13.09 83.90
C PHE A 4 18.56 -13.46 82.93
N TYR A 5 17.31 -13.41 83.38
CA TYR A 5 16.12 -13.68 82.55
C TYR A 5 15.71 -12.50 81.67
N LEU A 6 16.10 -11.27 82.01
CA LEU A 6 15.81 -10.10 81.18
C LEU A 6 16.78 -10.00 79.99
N LEU A 7 18.02 -10.49 80.15
CA LEU A 7 19.04 -10.46 79.09
C LEU A 7 18.77 -11.49 77.99
N THR A 8 18.19 -12.65 78.33
CA THR A 8 17.88 -13.72 77.38
C THR A 8 16.62 -13.47 76.55
N VAL A 9 15.65 -12.70 77.07
CA VAL A 9 14.43 -12.32 76.34
C VAL A 9 14.70 -11.21 75.31
N VAL A 10 15.68 -10.32 75.56
CA VAL A 10 16.08 -9.28 74.59
C VAL A 10 16.89 -9.84 73.43
N SER A 11 17.63 -10.94 73.63
CA SER A 11 18.37 -11.62 72.54
C SER A 11 17.52 -12.48 71.60
N LEU A 12 16.23 -12.72 71.93
CA LEU A 12 15.31 -13.48 71.07
C LEU A 12 14.41 -12.60 70.18
N LEU A 13 14.54 -11.27 70.30
CA LEU A 13 13.99 -10.31 69.33
C LEU A 13 15.01 -9.97 68.23
N GLN A 14 15.87 -10.92 67.85
CA GLN A 14 16.57 -10.83 66.56
C GLN A 14 15.50 -10.92 65.46
N SER A 15 14.99 -9.75 65.06
CA SER A 15 14.11 -9.59 63.91
C SER A 15 14.65 -10.43 62.77
N CYS A 16 13.88 -11.40 62.28
CA CYS A 16 14.26 -12.19 61.11
C CYS A 16 14.54 -11.23 59.95
N VAL A 17 15.82 -10.97 59.68
CA VAL A 17 16.25 -10.15 58.55
C VAL A 17 16.07 -11.01 57.31
N VAL A 18 15.13 -10.62 56.47
CA VAL A 18 14.94 -11.24 55.16
C VAL A 18 15.93 -10.61 54.20
N TYR A 19 16.50 -11.39 53.29
CA TYR A 19 17.37 -10.86 52.25
C TYR A 19 16.90 -11.33 50.87
N TYR A 20 17.29 -10.57 49.85
CA TYR A 20 17.19 -11.00 48.47
C TYR A 20 18.58 -11.17 47.89
N ASN A 21 18.81 -12.28 47.19
CA ASN A 21 19.97 -12.44 46.34
C ASN A 21 19.81 -11.57 45.09
N THR A 22 20.80 -10.73 44.83
CA THR A 22 20.75 -9.75 43.73
C THR A 22 20.87 -10.40 42.36
N ASP A 23 21.63 -11.49 42.22
CA ASP A 23 21.77 -12.24 40.96
C ASP A 23 20.48 -12.97 40.59
N GLU A 24 19.77 -13.54 41.57
CA GLU A 24 18.46 -14.17 41.32
C GLU A 24 17.46 -13.15 40.75
N ILE A 25 17.40 -11.95 41.35
CA ILE A 25 16.51 -10.89 40.87
C ILE A 25 16.96 -10.39 39.49
N ARG A 26 18.27 -10.18 39.30
CA ARG A 26 18.85 -9.77 38.01
C ARG A 26 18.47 -10.76 36.91
N ASN A 27 18.66 -12.05 37.16
CA ASN A 27 18.32 -13.12 36.21
C ASN A 27 16.82 -13.15 35.91
N SER A 28 15.97 -13.00 36.91
CA SER A 28 14.52 -12.90 36.71
C SER A 28 14.13 -11.69 35.84
N MET A 29 14.70 -10.52 36.11
CA MET A 29 14.44 -9.31 35.30
C MET A 29 14.96 -9.46 33.87
N ASN A 30 16.16 -10.00 33.69
CA ASN A 30 16.73 -10.27 32.38
C ASN A 30 15.86 -11.22 31.56
N ASN A 31 15.36 -12.29 32.17
CA ASN A 31 14.47 -13.24 31.50
C ASN A 31 13.16 -12.57 31.06
N ASN A 32 12.54 -11.77 31.94
CA ASN A 32 11.32 -11.03 31.60
C ASN A 32 11.56 -10.04 30.45
N ILE A 33 12.68 -9.33 30.47
CA ILE A 33 13.03 -8.36 29.42
C ILE A 33 13.33 -9.07 28.11
N ALA A 34 14.08 -10.18 28.14
CA ALA A 34 14.36 -10.97 26.93
C ALA A 34 13.07 -11.48 26.27
N GLN A 35 12.08 -11.94 27.07
CA GLN A 35 10.78 -12.36 26.55
C GLN A 35 10.03 -11.19 25.88
N ILE A 36 10.05 -10.01 26.51
CA ILE A 36 9.40 -8.81 25.98
C ILE A 36 10.10 -8.31 24.71
N GLU A 37 11.42 -8.36 24.65
CA GLU A 37 12.20 -8.05 23.45
C GLU A 37 11.86 -8.99 22.30
N GLY A 38 11.71 -10.29 22.56
CA GLY A 38 11.25 -11.27 21.58
C GLY A 38 9.87 -10.91 21.01
N ASN A 39 8.90 -10.64 21.88
CA ASN A 39 7.55 -10.26 21.48
C ASN A 39 7.53 -8.92 20.71
N TYR A 40 8.29 -7.92 21.19
CA TYR A 40 8.41 -6.63 20.53
C TYR A 40 9.04 -6.74 19.14
N SER A 41 10.03 -7.62 18.96
CA SER A 41 10.64 -7.85 17.65
C SER A 41 9.62 -8.35 16.61
N ILE A 42 8.68 -9.20 17.04
CA ILE A 42 7.57 -9.67 16.19
C ILE A 42 6.65 -8.50 15.83
N ALA A 43 6.24 -7.70 16.82
CA ALA A 43 5.42 -6.52 16.60
C ALA A 43 6.12 -5.51 15.67
N LYS A 44 7.43 -5.29 15.82
CA LYS A 44 8.21 -4.41 14.94
C LYS A 44 8.22 -4.89 13.48
N ALA A 45 8.36 -6.19 13.25
CA ALA A 45 8.33 -6.77 11.91
C ALA A 45 6.95 -6.57 11.26
N ASP A 46 5.87 -6.91 11.98
CA ASP A 46 4.50 -6.71 11.53
C ASP A 46 4.18 -5.22 11.29
N PHE A 47 4.64 -4.33 12.17
CA PHE A 47 4.53 -2.88 11.99
C PHE A 47 5.19 -2.40 10.71
N THR A 48 6.42 -2.86 10.47
CA THR A 48 7.18 -2.48 9.27
C THR A 48 6.45 -2.92 8.01
N GLU A 49 6.02 -4.19 7.93
CA GLU A 49 5.30 -4.74 6.79
C GLU A 49 4.00 -3.99 6.51
N LYS A 50 3.16 -3.76 7.54
CA LYS A 50 1.86 -3.09 7.39
C LYS A 50 2.03 -1.60 7.06
N ASN A 51 3.05 -0.95 7.61
CA ASN A 51 3.36 0.42 7.28
C ASN A 51 3.85 0.56 5.84
N GLU A 52 4.68 -0.36 5.34
CA GLU A 52 5.07 -0.42 3.94
C GLU A 52 3.86 -0.63 3.01
N LEU A 53 2.96 -1.54 3.37
CA LEU A 53 1.73 -1.79 2.62
C LEU A 53 0.84 -0.54 2.53
N TYR A 54 0.57 0.09 3.68
CA TYR A 54 -0.25 1.32 3.75
C TYR A 54 0.40 2.47 2.98
N ASN A 55 1.71 2.70 3.14
CA ASN A 55 2.41 3.77 2.43
C ASN A 55 2.47 3.50 0.92
N GLY A 56 2.61 2.23 0.54
CA GLY A 56 2.46 1.78 -0.85
C GLY A 56 1.11 2.18 -1.42
N LEU A 57 0.01 1.93 -0.70
CA LEU A 57 -1.33 2.36 -1.12
C LEU A 57 -1.46 3.89 -1.14
N LYS A 58 -1.09 4.58 -0.06
CA LYS A 58 -1.14 6.04 0.07
C LYS A 58 -0.48 6.76 -1.10
N SER A 59 0.68 6.28 -1.53
CA SER A 59 1.43 6.86 -2.66
C SER A 59 0.73 6.69 -4.02
N ASN A 60 -0.29 5.83 -4.11
CA ASN A 60 -1.02 5.50 -5.34
C ASN A 60 -2.46 6.03 -5.39
N VAL A 61 -2.97 6.55 -4.27
CA VAL A 61 -4.27 7.22 -4.19
C VAL A 61 -4.14 8.66 -4.71
N LEU A 62 -5.22 9.20 -5.28
CA LEU A 62 -5.29 10.56 -5.82
C LEU A 62 -5.67 11.56 -4.72
N ASP A 63 -6.75 11.28 -3.98
CA ASP A 63 -7.16 12.06 -2.82
C ASP A 63 -7.16 11.22 -1.54
N ILE A 64 -6.30 11.59 -0.61
CA ILE A 64 -6.21 10.92 0.70
C ILE A 64 -7.37 11.28 1.64
N ASN A 65 -8.15 12.31 1.31
CA ASN A 65 -9.31 12.72 2.11
C ASN A 65 -10.62 12.09 1.63
N ASP A 66 -10.58 11.36 0.52
CA ASP A 66 -11.72 10.56 0.05
C ASP A 66 -12.20 9.61 1.16
N GLY A 67 -13.52 9.45 1.27
CA GLY A 67 -14.14 8.70 2.37
C GLY A 67 -13.60 7.28 2.52
N SER A 68 -13.28 6.61 1.40
CA SER A 68 -12.76 5.24 1.42
C SER A 68 -11.33 5.17 1.97
N PHE A 69 -10.47 6.15 1.66
CA PHE A 69 -9.08 6.18 2.13
C PHE A 69 -8.95 6.83 3.51
N LYS A 70 -9.86 7.75 3.86
CA LYS A 70 -9.91 8.38 5.18
C LYS A 70 -10.10 7.34 6.29
N LEU A 71 -11.02 6.39 6.09
CA LEU A 71 -11.23 5.29 7.05
C LEU A 71 -9.96 4.46 7.26
N LEU A 72 -9.22 4.15 6.19
CA LEU A 72 -7.93 3.46 6.29
C LEU A 72 -6.91 4.27 7.08
N SER A 73 -6.89 5.58 6.89
CA SER A 73 -5.98 6.49 7.60
C SER A 73 -6.29 6.56 9.09
N GLU A 74 -7.57 6.55 9.48
CA GLU A 74 -7.99 6.48 10.89
C GLU A 74 -7.52 5.16 11.53
N LYS A 75 -7.69 4.02 10.85
CA LYS A 75 -7.18 2.72 11.33
C LYS A 75 -5.66 2.70 11.41
N LYS A 76 -4.97 3.35 10.48
CA LYS A 76 -3.50 3.49 10.50
C LYS A 76 -3.04 4.29 11.71
N ASN A 77 -3.71 5.39 12.05
CA ASN A 77 -3.36 6.18 13.23
C ASN A 77 -3.52 5.36 14.52
N SER A 78 -4.63 4.62 14.68
CA SER A 78 -4.80 3.74 15.84
C SER A 78 -3.76 2.60 15.91
N PHE A 79 -3.28 2.14 14.76
CA PHE A 79 -2.19 1.17 14.67
C PHE A 79 -0.85 1.78 15.10
N ASP A 80 -0.55 3.00 14.66
CA ASP A 80 0.66 3.74 15.03
C ASP A 80 0.70 4.04 16.53
N ASP A 81 -0.42 4.52 17.08
CA ASP A 81 -0.55 4.80 18.51
C ASP A 81 -0.34 3.54 19.35
N ALA A 82 -0.92 2.40 18.94
CA ALA A 82 -0.75 1.13 19.65
C ALA A 82 0.71 0.63 19.60
N TYR A 83 1.40 0.81 18.48
CA TYR A 83 2.81 0.47 18.35
C TYR A 83 3.70 1.37 19.22
N GLN A 84 3.44 2.69 19.22
CA GLN A 84 4.21 3.63 20.02
C GLN A 84 4.07 3.36 21.52
N ASN A 85 2.86 3.03 21.99
CA ASN A 85 2.64 2.65 23.39
C ASN A 85 3.45 1.41 23.80
N LEU A 86 3.59 0.41 22.92
CA LEU A 86 4.46 -0.75 23.17
C LEU A 86 5.93 -0.35 23.28
N LEU A 87 6.41 0.50 22.37
CA LEU A 87 7.79 0.99 22.38
C LEU A 87 8.08 1.78 23.66
N ASP A 88 7.22 2.74 24.02
CA ASP A 88 7.39 3.56 25.22
C ASP A 88 7.41 2.69 26.48
N LYS A 89 6.53 1.69 26.57
CA LYS A 89 6.50 0.78 27.72
C LYS A 89 7.75 -0.09 27.79
N LYS A 90 8.25 -0.58 26.65
CA LYS A 90 9.49 -1.35 26.58
C LYS A 90 10.68 -0.52 27.07
N GLU A 91 10.78 0.73 26.62
CA GLU A 91 11.85 1.64 27.04
C GLU A 91 11.77 1.95 28.55
N ALA A 92 10.56 2.13 29.10
CA ALA A 92 10.36 2.28 30.53
C ALA A 92 10.86 1.07 31.33
N MET A 93 10.58 -0.15 30.87
CA MET A 93 11.09 -1.38 31.51
C MET A 93 12.62 -1.48 31.48
N ASN A 94 13.24 -1.14 30.35
CA ASN A 94 14.70 -1.09 30.22
C ASN A 94 15.30 -0.04 31.17
N LYS A 95 14.65 1.10 31.35
CA LYS A 95 15.07 2.10 32.33
C LYS A 95 14.97 1.59 33.76
N THR A 96 13.88 0.92 34.14
CA THR A 96 13.72 0.31 35.47
C THR A 96 14.74 -0.81 35.73
N LYS A 97 15.10 -1.59 34.71
CA LYS A 97 16.21 -2.55 34.78
C LYS A 97 17.54 -1.85 35.10
N ASN A 98 17.84 -0.76 34.42
CA ASN A 98 19.08 -0.01 34.65
C ASN A 98 19.12 0.59 36.06
N GLN A 99 17.96 1.04 36.59
CA GLN A 99 17.83 1.48 37.99
C GLN A 99 18.15 0.34 38.95
N PHE A 100 17.61 -0.86 38.67
CA PHE A 100 17.92 -2.05 39.46
C PHE A 100 19.41 -2.38 39.45
N ASP A 101 20.05 -2.39 38.27
CA ASP A 101 21.47 -2.71 38.14
C ASP A 101 22.36 -1.72 38.92
N HIS A 102 21.98 -0.44 38.96
CA HIS A 102 22.68 0.57 39.76
C HIS A 102 22.46 0.38 41.27
N LEU A 103 21.24 0.04 41.71
CA LEU A 103 20.92 -0.19 43.12
C LEU A 103 21.77 -1.31 43.75
N ILE A 104 22.08 -2.35 42.96
CA ILE A 104 22.79 -3.55 43.41
C ILE A 104 24.29 -3.51 43.11
N GLU A 105 24.82 -2.39 42.64
CA GLU A 105 26.24 -2.29 42.25
C GLU A 105 27.17 -2.63 43.43
N GLY A 106 28.02 -3.64 43.24
CA GLY A 106 28.94 -4.14 44.27
C GLY A 106 28.27 -4.93 45.40
N LYS A 107 26.97 -5.27 45.31
CA LYS A 107 26.21 -6.00 46.33
C LYS A 107 25.76 -7.36 45.81
N ASN A 108 25.94 -8.39 46.61
CA ASN A 108 25.45 -9.75 46.31
C ASN A 108 24.06 -10.01 46.93
N GLU A 109 23.73 -9.31 48.01
CA GLU A 109 22.45 -9.39 48.72
C GLU A 109 21.97 -8.00 49.16
N ILE A 110 20.65 -7.83 49.28
CA ILE A 110 20.03 -6.67 49.95
C ILE A 110 19.17 -7.18 51.10
N LYS A 111 19.41 -6.66 52.30
CA LYS A 111 18.72 -7.07 53.53
C LYS A 111 17.55 -6.15 53.89
N SER A 112 16.56 -6.68 54.59
CA SER A 112 15.32 -5.96 54.91
C SER A 112 15.47 -4.77 55.85
N ASN A 113 16.62 -4.65 56.51
CA ASN A 113 16.99 -3.55 57.37
C ASN A 113 17.92 -2.52 56.67
N GLU A 114 18.27 -2.73 55.39
CA GLU A 114 19.06 -1.79 54.60
C GLU A 114 18.16 -0.73 53.96
N LYS A 115 18.71 0.47 53.74
CA LYS A 115 17.96 1.61 53.16
C LYS A 115 17.48 1.33 51.73
N GLU A 116 18.21 0.49 50.99
CA GLU A 116 17.94 0.10 49.61
C GLU A 116 16.76 -0.89 49.49
N TRP A 117 16.33 -1.51 50.59
CA TRP A 117 15.24 -2.47 50.60
C TRP A 117 13.91 -1.88 50.09
N GLY A 118 13.64 -0.61 50.42
CA GLY A 118 12.46 0.10 49.95
C GLY A 118 12.47 0.29 48.43
N GLU A 119 13.59 0.76 47.89
CA GLU A 119 13.78 0.98 46.46
C GLU A 119 13.71 -0.33 45.67
N LEU A 120 14.31 -1.41 46.19
CA LEU A 120 14.20 -2.74 45.58
C LEU A 120 12.75 -3.22 45.47
N LYS A 121 11.94 -3.00 46.51
CA LYS A 121 10.51 -3.36 46.50
C LYS A 121 9.74 -2.55 45.47
N GLU A 122 10.02 -1.26 45.36
CA GLU A 122 9.40 -0.38 44.38
C GLU A 122 9.73 -0.82 42.96
N ILE A 123 11.00 -1.04 42.64
CA ILE A 123 11.46 -1.55 41.34
C ILE A 123 10.75 -2.86 40.97
N LYS A 124 10.69 -3.83 41.90
CA LYS A 124 10.01 -5.12 41.66
C LYS A 124 8.52 -4.91 41.40
N SER A 125 7.87 -4.03 42.16
CA SER A 125 6.46 -3.70 41.96
C SER A 125 6.22 -3.04 40.60
N THR A 126 7.03 -2.06 40.23
CA THR A 126 6.97 -1.34 38.94
C THR A 126 7.18 -2.29 37.77
N MET A 127 8.20 -3.17 37.83
CA MET A 127 8.42 -4.18 36.79
C MET A 127 7.24 -5.14 36.64
N LYS A 128 6.60 -5.55 37.75
CA LYS A 128 5.42 -6.41 37.72
C LYS A 128 4.23 -5.69 37.07
N THR A 129 4.02 -4.42 37.39
CA THR A 129 2.98 -3.58 36.77
C THR A 129 3.22 -3.44 35.27
N TYR A 130 4.45 -3.07 34.87
CA TYR A 130 4.79 -2.94 33.45
C TYR A 130 4.64 -4.25 32.68
N ALA A 131 5.00 -5.39 33.26
CA ALA A 131 4.79 -6.69 32.62
C ALA A 131 3.29 -6.98 32.36
N LYS A 132 2.41 -6.58 33.29
CA LYS A 132 0.95 -6.71 33.10
C LYS A 132 0.46 -5.76 32.00
N GLU A 133 0.85 -4.49 32.06
CA GLU A 133 0.50 -3.49 31.05
C GLU A 133 0.99 -3.88 29.66
N MET A 134 2.18 -4.48 29.54
CA MET A 134 2.73 -4.93 28.26
C MET A 134 1.85 -5.99 27.60
N ASN A 135 1.24 -6.89 28.37
CA ASN A 135 0.30 -7.88 27.84
C ASN A 135 -0.98 -7.21 27.32
N GLU A 136 -1.50 -6.22 28.04
CA GLU A 136 -2.69 -5.45 27.64
C GLU A 136 -2.41 -4.64 26.36
N LEU A 137 -1.26 -3.96 26.30
CA LEU A 137 -0.79 -3.23 25.12
C LEU A 137 -0.54 -4.17 23.94
N GLY A 138 -0.02 -5.39 24.18
CA GLY A 138 0.17 -6.40 23.15
C GLY A 138 -1.15 -6.82 22.50
N ASN A 139 -2.20 -7.02 23.30
CA ASN A 139 -3.56 -7.31 22.80
C ASN A 139 -4.16 -6.12 22.04
N SER A 140 -3.95 -4.90 22.53
CA SER A 140 -4.39 -3.68 21.84
C SER A 140 -3.70 -3.51 20.48
N TYR A 141 -2.39 -3.73 20.44
CA TYR A 141 -1.61 -3.74 19.19
C TYR A 141 -2.13 -4.80 18.21
N ALA A 142 -2.28 -6.05 18.65
CA ALA A 142 -2.79 -7.12 17.79
C ALA A 142 -4.17 -6.78 17.21
N THR A 143 -5.05 -6.18 18.02
CA THR A 143 -6.37 -5.72 17.61
C THR A 143 -6.28 -4.62 16.55
N SER A 144 -5.52 -3.55 16.80
CA SER A 144 -5.33 -2.44 15.85
C SER A 144 -4.64 -2.91 14.56
N SER A 145 -3.69 -3.82 14.68
CA SER A 145 -2.95 -4.43 13.59
C SER A 145 -3.86 -5.25 12.65
N ASN A 146 -4.73 -6.07 13.23
CA ASN A 146 -5.73 -6.82 12.48
C ASN A 146 -6.78 -5.90 11.86
N ASN A 147 -7.25 -4.90 12.60
CA ASN A 147 -8.21 -3.90 12.08
C ASN A 147 -7.68 -3.16 10.85
N LEU A 148 -6.39 -2.77 10.84
CA LEU A 148 -5.79 -2.14 9.67
C LEU A 148 -5.69 -3.13 8.50
N SER A 149 -5.23 -4.36 8.75
CA SER A 149 -5.14 -5.42 7.74
C SER A 149 -6.51 -5.70 7.10
N ASP A 150 -7.53 -5.89 7.92
CA ASP A 150 -8.90 -6.16 7.49
C ASP A 150 -9.47 -4.98 6.73
N ALA A 151 -9.21 -3.75 7.18
CA ALA A 151 -9.66 -2.56 6.46
C ALA A 151 -9.02 -2.47 5.08
N ILE A 152 -7.71 -2.75 4.93
CA ILE A 152 -7.04 -2.78 3.63
C ILE A 152 -7.60 -3.90 2.76
N ASN A 153 -7.72 -5.12 3.30
CA ASN A 153 -8.16 -6.31 2.56
C ASN A 153 -9.62 -6.23 2.09
N ASN A 154 -10.49 -5.62 2.90
CA ASN A 154 -11.91 -5.44 2.58
C ASN A 154 -12.20 -4.12 1.85
N SER A 155 -11.18 -3.31 1.59
CA SER A 155 -11.34 -2.10 0.79
C SER A 155 -11.50 -2.43 -0.70
N GLN A 156 -11.87 -1.41 -1.47
CA GLN A 156 -11.87 -1.48 -2.93
C GLN A 156 -10.45 -1.54 -3.55
N TYR A 157 -9.41 -1.26 -2.75
CA TYR A 157 -8.05 -1.18 -3.23
C TYR A 157 -7.43 -2.57 -3.33
N LYS A 158 -6.91 -2.92 -4.52
CA LYS A 158 -6.28 -4.22 -4.76
C LYS A 158 -4.93 -4.06 -5.44
N GLN A 159 -4.02 -4.98 -5.14
CA GLN A 159 -2.77 -5.10 -5.90
C GLN A 159 -2.94 -6.10 -7.03
N ILE A 160 -2.58 -5.69 -8.25
CA ILE A 160 -2.46 -6.59 -9.40
C ILE A 160 -1.03 -6.60 -9.93
N LYS A 161 -0.65 -7.69 -10.61
CA LYS A 161 0.66 -7.76 -11.26
C LYS A 161 0.72 -6.74 -12.40
N LYS A 162 1.76 -5.91 -12.40
CA LYS A 162 2.00 -4.88 -13.44
C LYS A 162 2.02 -5.48 -14.85
N ILE A 163 2.56 -6.69 -15.00
CA ILE A 163 2.67 -7.37 -16.29
C ILE A 163 1.30 -7.63 -16.92
N GLU A 164 0.28 -7.96 -16.12
CA GLU A 164 -1.06 -8.26 -16.65
C GLU A 164 -1.75 -6.98 -17.13
N PHE A 165 -1.61 -5.90 -16.36
CA PHE A 165 -2.09 -4.56 -16.75
C PHE A 165 -1.47 -4.09 -18.09
N ASN A 166 -0.16 -4.30 -18.25
CA ASN A 166 0.55 -3.88 -19.46
C ASN A 166 0.21 -4.75 -20.69
N ARG A 167 0.02 -6.06 -20.49
CA ARG A 167 -0.19 -7.02 -21.60
C ARG A 167 -1.45 -6.67 -22.38
N GLN A 168 -2.55 -6.39 -21.67
CA GLN A 168 -3.83 -6.08 -22.30
C GLN A 168 -3.78 -4.80 -23.12
N ILE A 169 -3.17 -3.73 -22.58
CA ILE A 169 -3.05 -2.45 -23.29
C ILE A 169 -2.18 -2.60 -24.56
N ARG A 170 -1.05 -3.33 -24.46
CA ARG A 170 -0.13 -3.53 -25.59
C ARG A 170 -0.74 -4.32 -26.74
N THR A 171 -1.40 -5.45 -26.45
CA THR A 171 -2.04 -6.29 -27.48
C THR A 171 -3.08 -5.49 -28.25
N ASN A 172 -4.01 -4.85 -27.55
CA ASN A 172 -5.09 -4.10 -28.18
C ASN A 172 -4.56 -2.90 -29.00
N THR A 173 -3.56 -2.20 -28.48
CA THR A 173 -2.94 -1.06 -29.19
C THR A 173 -2.21 -1.52 -30.45
N LYS A 174 -1.57 -2.69 -30.43
CA LYS A 174 -0.90 -3.27 -31.61
C LYS A 174 -1.91 -3.61 -32.71
N GLU A 175 -2.96 -4.36 -32.36
CA GLU A 175 -4.01 -4.77 -33.31
C GLU A 175 -4.74 -3.57 -33.93
N LEU A 176 -4.99 -2.53 -33.14
CA LEU A 176 -5.56 -1.27 -33.64
C LEU A 176 -4.63 -0.55 -34.63
N ASN A 177 -3.33 -0.48 -34.35
CA ASN A 177 -2.37 0.13 -35.27
C ASN A 177 -2.28 -0.65 -36.60
N GLU A 178 -2.28 -1.98 -36.54
CA GLU A 178 -2.29 -2.84 -37.73
C GLU A 178 -3.56 -2.62 -38.56
N SER A 179 -4.73 -2.57 -37.91
CA SER A 179 -6.01 -2.30 -38.56
C SER A 179 -6.06 -0.91 -39.22
N ILE A 180 -5.54 0.13 -38.55
CA ILE A 180 -5.44 1.48 -39.11
C ILE A 180 -4.56 1.51 -40.35
N ALA A 181 -3.41 0.82 -40.31
CA ALA A 181 -2.50 0.75 -41.45
C ALA A 181 -3.16 0.07 -42.65
N ASP A 182 -3.89 -1.02 -42.41
CA ASP A 182 -4.64 -1.72 -43.44
C ASP A 182 -5.71 -0.83 -44.09
N ILE A 183 -6.57 -0.18 -43.30
CA ILE A 183 -7.61 0.73 -43.84
C ILE A 183 -6.97 1.90 -44.60
N THR A 184 -5.84 2.44 -44.12
CA THR A 184 -5.11 3.51 -44.80
C THR A 184 -4.63 3.07 -46.19
N ASN A 185 -4.12 1.84 -46.31
CA ASN A 185 -3.70 1.26 -47.58
C ASN A 185 -4.90 1.03 -48.52
N GLN A 186 -6.02 0.55 -47.98
CA GLN A 186 -7.25 0.34 -48.76
C GLN A 186 -7.80 1.65 -49.32
N ILE A 187 -7.84 2.72 -48.52
CA ILE A 187 -8.26 4.07 -48.97
C ILE A 187 -7.34 4.58 -50.07
N SER A 188 -6.03 4.42 -49.91
CA SER A 188 -5.05 4.86 -50.91
C SER A 188 -5.26 4.12 -52.23
N SER A 189 -5.39 2.78 -52.19
CA SER A 189 -5.66 1.98 -53.38
C SER A 189 -7.00 2.32 -54.04
N TYR A 190 -8.05 2.58 -53.26
CA TYR A 190 -9.35 2.96 -53.83
C TYR A 190 -9.32 4.36 -54.43
N LYS A 191 -8.61 5.30 -53.79
CA LYS A 191 -8.37 6.65 -54.33
C LYS A 191 -7.66 6.58 -55.69
N ASP A 192 -6.59 5.78 -55.81
CA ASP A 192 -5.86 5.62 -57.07
C ASP A 192 -6.78 5.08 -58.19
N LYS A 193 -7.66 4.13 -57.86
CA LYS A 193 -8.66 3.59 -58.81
C LYS A 193 -9.66 4.66 -59.26
N LEU A 194 -10.12 5.52 -58.36
CA LEU A 194 -11.02 6.63 -58.71
C LEU A 194 -10.35 7.64 -59.63
N GLU A 195 -9.10 8.00 -59.35
CA GLU A 195 -8.32 8.93 -60.17
C GLU A 195 -8.14 8.39 -61.59
N ILE A 196 -7.74 7.12 -61.74
CA ILE A 196 -7.61 6.46 -63.05
C ILE A 196 -8.94 6.42 -63.82
N ALA A 197 -10.04 6.07 -63.13
CA ALA A 197 -11.36 6.00 -63.76
C ALA A 197 -11.84 7.38 -64.26
N ASN A 198 -11.58 8.43 -63.48
CA ASN A 198 -11.88 9.81 -63.85
C ASN A 198 -11.04 10.27 -65.04
N ASP A 199 -9.72 10.05 -65.01
CA ASP A 199 -8.80 10.43 -66.08
C ASP A 199 -9.13 9.75 -67.41
N ASN A 200 -9.56 8.48 -67.35
CA ASN A 200 -10.01 7.71 -68.51
C ASN A 200 -11.46 8.02 -68.92
N ARG A 201 -12.13 8.98 -68.28
CA ARG A 201 -13.54 9.35 -68.51
C ARG A 201 -14.52 8.19 -68.39
N GLN A 202 -14.19 7.23 -67.52
CA GLN A 202 -15.03 6.08 -67.18
C GLN A 202 -15.99 6.39 -66.03
N MET A 203 -15.92 7.60 -65.47
CA MET A 203 -16.76 8.10 -64.39
C MET A 203 -17.21 9.53 -64.69
N ILE A 204 -18.44 9.87 -64.29
CA ILE A 204 -18.94 11.24 -64.38
C ILE A 204 -18.33 12.08 -63.24
N ASP A 205 -17.90 13.30 -63.56
CA ASP A 205 -17.26 14.23 -62.62
C ASP A 205 -18.02 14.39 -61.29
N SER A 206 -19.35 14.49 -61.33
CA SER A 206 -20.17 14.63 -60.11
C SER A 206 -20.04 13.42 -59.19
N THR A 207 -20.05 12.20 -59.73
CA THR A 207 -19.88 10.95 -58.98
C THR A 207 -18.47 10.86 -58.41
N TYR A 208 -17.46 11.23 -59.20
CA TYR A 208 -16.06 11.31 -58.74
C TYR A 208 -15.91 12.27 -57.55
N GLN A 209 -16.46 13.48 -57.64
CA GLN A 209 -16.37 14.47 -56.57
C GLN A 209 -17.06 14.01 -55.28
N VAL A 210 -18.23 13.36 -55.39
CA VAL A 210 -18.93 12.77 -54.23
C VAL A 210 -18.05 11.70 -53.57
N LYS A 211 -17.52 10.73 -54.34
CA LYS A 211 -16.69 9.65 -53.81
C LYS A 211 -15.40 10.17 -53.19
N MET A 212 -14.73 11.12 -53.82
CA MET A 212 -13.55 11.79 -53.26
C MET A 212 -13.87 12.54 -51.96
N GLY A 213 -15.04 13.18 -51.89
CA GLY A 213 -15.54 13.80 -50.67
C GLY A 213 -15.74 12.79 -49.53
N LEU A 214 -16.35 11.63 -49.83
CA LEU A 214 -16.52 10.53 -48.87
C LEU A 214 -15.17 9.97 -48.40
N LEU A 215 -14.20 9.73 -49.30
CA LEU A 215 -12.85 9.28 -48.93
C LEU A 215 -12.11 10.28 -48.04
N LYS A 216 -12.28 11.59 -48.29
CA LYS A 216 -11.74 12.64 -47.43
C LYS A 216 -12.35 12.59 -46.04
N ASN A 217 -13.66 12.32 -45.93
CA ASN A 217 -14.33 12.16 -44.65
C ASN A 217 -13.83 10.92 -43.89
N ILE A 218 -13.67 9.78 -44.57
CA ILE A 218 -13.07 8.57 -43.98
C ILE A 218 -11.65 8.86 -43.46
N SER A 219 -10.82 9.52 -44.27
CA SER A 219 -9.44 9.88 -43.90
C SER A 219 -9.39 10.80 -42.68
N THR A 220 -10.37 11.70 -42.56
CA THR A 220 -10.50 12.61 -41.41
C THR A 220 -10.83 11.82 -40.14
N GLU A 221 -11.78 10.88 -40.19
CA GLU A 221 -12.09 10.03 -39.03
C GLU A 221 -10.94 9.08 -38.67
N LEU A 222 -10.23 8.52 -39.66
CA LEU A 222 -9.01 7.74 -39.40
C LEU A 222 -7.93 8.53 -38.67
N THR A 223 -7.73 9.79 -39.03
CA THR A 223 -6.75 10.66 -38.35
C THR A 223 -7.13 10.88 -36.88
N LYS A 224 -8.44 10.98 -36.57
CA LYS A 224 -8.93 11.06 -35.19
C LYS A 224 -8.66 9.76 -34.43
N ILE A 225 -8.98 8.61 -35.04
CA ILE A 225 -8.69 7.28 -34.47
C ILE A 225 -7.19 7.13 -34.19
N GLN A 226 -6.32 7.45 -35.15
CA GLN A 226 -4.86 7.44 -34.99
C GLN A 226 -4.39 8.30 -33.82
N SER A 227 -4.98 9.49 -33.67
CA SER A 227 -4.65 10.39 -32.56
C SER A 227 -5.06 9.79 -31.21
N SER A 228 -6.21 9.13 -31.12
CA SER A 228 -6.65 8.40 -29.92
C SER A 228 -5.74 7.22 -29.60
N VAL A 229 -5.32 6.43 -30.58
CA VAL A 229 -4.37 5.33 -30.39
C VAL A 229 -3.01 5.84 -29.88
N LYS A 230 -2.50 6.95 -30.44
CA LYS A 230 -1.27 7.60 -29.93
C LYS A 230 -1.41 8.04 -28.46
N ARG A 231 -2.59 8.55 -28.06
CA ARG A 231 -2.86 8.89 -26.65
C ARG A 231 -2.76 7.66 -25.74
N ILE A 232 -3.38 6.55 -26.12
CA ILE A 232 -3.31 5.28 -25.37
C ILE A 232 -1.86 4.82 -25.22
N THR A 233 -1.07 4.85 -26.30
CA THR A 233 0.37 4.49 -26.24
C THR A 233 1.14 5.40 -25.29
N ALA A 234 0.92 6.71 -25.35
CA ALA A 234 1.59 7.67 -24.46
C ALA A 234 1.22 7.45 -22.98
N PHE A 235 -0.05 7.15 -22.71
CA PHE A 235 -0.55 6.79 -21.38
C PHE A 235 0.13 5.54 -20.84
N GLU A 236 0.22 4.48 -21.64
CA GLU A 236 0.90 3.23 -21.28
C GLU A 236 2.39 3.46 -20.98
N SER A 237 3.09 4.21 -21.84
CA SER A 237 4.53 4.45 -21.68
C SER A 237 4.82 5.28 -20.44
N SER A 238 4.00 6.31 -20.17
CA SER A 238 4.08 7.12 -18.95
C SER A 238 3.85 6.26 -17.70
N PHE A 239 2.86 5.37 -17.74
CA PHE A 239 2.60 4.44 -16.65
C PHE A 239 3.78 3.49 -16.38
N GLN A 240 4.40 2.96 -17.42
CA GLN A 240 5.57 2.07 -17.27
C GLN A 240 6.79 2.78 -16.69
N LEU A 241 7.04 4.01 -17.12
CA LEU A 241 8.14 4.82 -16.59
C LEU A 241 7.93 5.10 -15.10
N LYS A 242 6.73 5.51 -14.71
CA LYS A 242 6.38 5.79 -13.30
C LYS A 242 6.46 4.54 -12.42
N ASN A 243 6.14 3.37 -12.97
CA ASN A 243 6.08 2.09 -12.23
C ASN A 243 7.25 1.14 -12.57
N LYS A 244 8.39 1.67 -13.05
CA LYS A 244 9.50 0.83 -13.56
C LYS A 244 10.00 -0.19 -12.54
N LYS A 245 10.15 0.23 -11.28
CA LYS A 245 10.69 -0.59 -10.17
C LYS A 245 9.63 -1.38 -9.39
N MET A 246 8.36 -1.31 -9.79
CA MET A 246 7.26 -1.94 -9.05
C MET A 246 6.78 -3.21 -9.78
N ASP A 247 6.62 -4.32 -9.06
CA ASP A 247 6.07 -5.57 -9.62
C ASP A 247 4.54 -5.61 -9.57
N LYS A 248 3.97 -4.90 -8.59
CA LYS A 248 2.54 -4.77 -8.36
C LYS A 248 2.12 -3.30 -8.45
N VAL A 249 0.89 -3.07 -8.86
CA VAL A 249 0.27 -1.75 -8.92
C VAL A 249 -1.07 -1.79 -8.18
N TRP A 250 -1.42 -0.68 -7.55
CA TRP A 250 -2.70 -0.54 -6.87
C TRP A 250 -3.78 -0.13 -7.87
N ILE A 251 -4.93 -0.80 -7.79
CA ILE A 251 -6.17 -0.50 -8.53
C ILE A 251 -7.31 -0.28 -7.55
N GLY A 252 -8.44 0.22 -8.05
CA GLY A 252 -9.61 0.63 -7.27
C GLY A 252 -9.99 2.07 -7.59
N GLU A 253 -11.21 2.49 -7.25
CA GLU A 253 -11.58 3.90 -7.40
C GLU A 253 -10.60 4.82 -6.66
N ASN A 254 -10.49 6.08 -7.08
CA ASN A 254 -9.58 7.05 -6.48
C ASN A 254 -8.07 6.67 -6.56
N THR A 255 -7.68 5.67 -7.36
CA THR A 255 -6.27 5.35 -7.63
C THR A 255 -5.76 5.98 -8.93
N LYS A 256 -4.45 6.23 -8.98
CA LYS A 256 -3.75 6.68 -10.20
C LYS A 256 -3.91 5.71 -11.37
N SER A 257 -3.93 4.40 -11.09
CA SER A 257 -4.14 3.37 -12.12
C SER A 257 -5.57 3.41 -12.67
N ASN A 258 -6.57 3.68 -11.83
CA ASN A 258 -7.96 3.82 -12.26
C ASN A 258 -8.17 5.09 -13.11
N GLU A 259 -7.57 6.22 -12.70
CA GLU A 259 -7.61 7.44 -13.53
C GLU A 259 -7.00 7.23 -14.92
N LEU A 260 -5.92 6.45 -14.99
CA LEU A 260 -5.33 6.04 -16.26
C LEU A 260 -6.29 5.18 -17.08
N MET A 261 -6.97 4.21 -16.45
CA MET A 261 -7.93 3.34 -17.12
C MET A 261 -9.08 4.16 -17.71
N ILE A 262 -9.64 5.10 -16.95
CA ILE A 262 -10.69 6.02 -17.43
C ILE A 262 -10.20 6.80 -18.66
N LYS A 263 -8.97 7.32 -18.66
CA LYS A 263 -8.40 8.04 -19.81
C LYS A 263 -8.23 7.14 -21.05
N ILE A 264 -7.89 5.87 -20.83
CA ILE A 264 -7.82 4.85 -21.89
C ILE A 264 -9.23 4.53 -22.42
N GLU A 265 -10.21 4.33 -21.54
CA GLU A 265 -11.61 4.07 -21.89
C GLU A 265 -12.19 5.19 -22.75
N TYR A 266 -11.99 6.46 -22.38
CA TYR A 266 -12.40 7.60 -23.21
C TYR A 266 -11.77 7.54 -24.62
N SER A 267 -10.48 7.19 -24.70
CA SER A 267 -9.81 7.07 -25.99
C SER A 267 -10.35 5.89 -26.81
N ILE A 268 -10.75 4.79 -26.16
CA ILE A 268 -11.43 3.65 -26.79
C ILE A 268 -12.82 4.05 -27.30
N THR A 269 -13.58 4.82 -26.54
CA THR A 269 -14.88 5.36 -26.99
C THR A 269 -14.72 6.24 -28.23
N ASP A 270 -13.71 7.12 -28.27
CA ASP A 270 -13.40 7.92 -29.46
C ASP A 270 -13.09 7.04 -30.68
N ILE A 271 -12.34 5.96 -30.48
CA ILE A 271 -11.99 4.99 -31.52
C ILE A 271 -13.25 4.31 -32.05
N ASN A 272 -14.08 3.75 -31.17
CA ASN A 272 -15.31 3.06 -31.56
C ASN A 272 -16.26 3.99 -32.32
N ASN A 273 -16.43 5.22 -31.86
CA ASN A 273 -17.24 6.23 -32.56
C ASN A 273 -16.69 6.55 -33.95
N GLY A 274 -15.36 6.67 -34.09
CA GLY A 274 -14.70 6.85 -35.39
C GLY A 274 -14.93 5.67 -36.33
N ILE A 275 -14.79 4.44 -35.81
CA ILE A 275 -15.03 3.20 -36.58
C ILE A 275 -16.47 3.16 -37.10
N SER A 276 -17.47 3.43 -36.24
CA SER A 276 -18.88 3.44 -36.66
C SER A 276 -19.16 4.49 -37.74
N LYS A 277 -18.53 5.67 -37.65
CA LYS A 277 -18.64 6.70 -38.69
C LYS A 277 -18.00 6.26 -40.00
N ILE A 278 -16.82 5.65 -39.95
CA ILE A 278 -16.17 5.10 -41.16
C ILE A 278 -17.08 4.05 -41.79
N GLN A 279 -17.65 3.13 -41.02
CA GLN A 279 -18.58 2.11 -41.53
C GLN A 279 -19.79 2.73 -42.23
N ALA A 280 -20.39 3.77 -41.64
CA ALA A 280 -21.51 4.49 -42.25
C ALA A 280 -21.11 5.21 -43.56
N ILE A 281 -19.93 5.86 -43.59
CA ILE A 281 -19.44 6.55 -44.80
C ILE A 281 -19.12 5.51 -45.90
N SER A 282 -18.50 4.39 -45.54
CA SER A 282 -18.20 3.30 -46.48
C SER A 282 -19.45 2.66 -47.07
N ALA A 283 -20.55 2.56 -46.31
CA ALA A 283 -21.83 2.10 -46.86
C ALA A 283 -22.33 3.04 -47.97
N ASN A 284 -22.30 4.35 -47.75
CA ASN A 284 -22.68 5.35 -48.76
C ASN A 284 -21.73 5.34 -49.98
N LEU A 285 -20.46 5.00 -49.78
CA LEU A 285 -19.48 4.86 -50.86
C LEU A 285 -19.88 3.73 -51.83
N ASN A 286 -20.40 2.62 -51.29
CA ASN A 286 -20.86 1.46 -52.06
C ASN A 286 -22.23 1.70 -52.73
N GLU A 287 -23.11 2.53 -52.13
CA GLU A 287 -24.38 2.92 -52.75
C GLU A 287 -24.16 3.84 -53.96
N ALA A 288 -23.15 4.72 -53.91
CA ALA A 288 -22.72 5.56 -55.03
C ALA A 288 -22.09 4.76 -56.20
N ASP A 289 -21.96 3.44 -56.11
CA ASP A 289 -21.61 2.55 -57.24
C ASP A 289 -22.85 2.07 -58.03
N GLN A 290 -24.08 2.30 -57.54
CA GLN A 290 -25.33 1.78 -58.13
C GLN A 290 -26.17 2.81 -58.91
N GLU A 291 -25.76 4.08 -58.93
CA GLU A 291 -26.33 5.17 -59.75
C GLU A 291 -25.41 5.56 -60.90
#